data_AF-A0A421FA99-F1
#
_entry.id   AF-A0A421FA99-F1
#
_cell.length_a   1.000
_cell.length_b   1.000
_cell.length_c   1.000
_cell.angle_alpha   90.00
_cell.angle_beta   90.00
_cell.angle_gamma   90.00
#
_symmetry.space_group_name_H-M   'P 1'
#
loop_
_entity.id
_entity.type
_entity.pdbx_description
1 polymer ?
#
loop_
_entity_poly.entity_id
_entity_poly.type
_entity_poly.pdbx_seq_one_letter_code
_entity_poly.pdbx_strand_id
1 'polypeptide(L)'
;MLESGSPTVLITIFTVVVASNATSCAIMMFVPYDRAPLAESLIDIMFDWLIAVGCPILVVVYCLSTFTFDRAKFAINLEVFPIGYFEQGASVVADPVQTAVVYKSLKSLRIMSVLDFFTRMGVNFTLCFRLWHVVELIQNPRKQQSSVYPKHHRLGAAILVAFVALLIVFVEESMRTSTLACQPHPECVVNARRWTFLKRDSLTQCPCLIMIDRDIAPKTYAEWENPKNVTEKVAQLATMGELQTLQLTNRYLPVLSEELRRCTNLKYL
;
A
#
# COMPACT_ATOMS: atom_id res chain seq x y z
N MET A 1 -0.38 0.35 5.31
CA MET A 1 -0.58 -0.28 3.97
C MET A 1 -2.04 -0.50 3.66
N LEU A 2 -2.78 -1.25 4.49
CA LEU A 2 -4.22 -1.46 4.29
C LEU A 2 -5.02 -0.15 4.29
N GLU A 3 -4.87 0.65 5.34
CA GLU A 3 -5.53 1.97 5.47
C GLU A 3 -5.08 3.02 4.44
N SER A 4 -3.87 2.86 3.89
CA SER A 4 -3.34 3.80 2.90
C SER A 4 -3.83 3.49 1.48
N GLY A 5 -4.60 2.41 1.29
CA GLY A 5 -5.03 1.95 -0.03
C GLY A 5 -3.88 1.48 -0.90
N SER A 6 -2.90 0.77 -0.31
CA SER A 6 -1.80 0.20 -1.09
C SER A 6 -2.32 -0.80 -2.13
N PRO A 7 -1.65 -0.94 -3.29
CA PRO A 7 -1.99 -1.93 -4.29
C PRO A 7 -2.06 -3.36 -3.73
N THR A 8 -3.01 -4.15 -4.24
CA THR A 8 -3.24 -5.55 -3.82
C THR A 8 -1.99 -6.41 -3.93
N VAL A 9 -1.21 -6.23 -5.01
CA VAL A 9 0.04 -6.97 -5.25
C VAL A 9 1.04 -6.72 -4.13
N LEU A 10 1.24 -5.46 -3.75
CA LEU A 10 2.14 -5.10 -2.64
C LEU A 10 1.62 -5.70 -1.33
N ILE A 11 0.35 -5.49 -0.98
CA ILE A 11 -0.23 -6.04 0.27
C ILE A 11 0.01 -7.55 0.36
N THR A 12 -0.22 -8.29 -0.73
CA THR A 12 -0.03 -9.73 -0.78
C THR A 12 1.43 -10.11 -0.51
N ILE A 13 2.39 -9.45 -1.16
CA ILE A 13 3.82 -9.71 -0.95
C ILE A 13 4.22 -9.43 0.51
N PHE A 14 3.81 -8.28 1.07
CA PHE A 14 4.10 -7.93 2.46
C PHE A 14 3.51 -8.95 3.45
N THR A 15 2.26 -9.38 3.23
CA THR A 15 1.61 -10.42 4.04
C THR A 15 2.38 -11.73 3.99
N VAL A 16 2.84 -12.15 2.80
CA VAL A 16 3.66 -13.36 2.64
C VAL A 16 4.98 -13.23 3.38
N VAL A 17 5.66 -12.08 3.32
CA VAL A 17 6.92 -11.84 4.04
C VAL A 17 6.73 -11.96 5.55
N VAL A 18 5.70 -11.30 6.10
CA VAL A 18 5.42 -11.34 7.54
C VAL A 18 5.01 -12.74 7.99
N ALA A 19 4.15 -13.42 7.22
CA ALA A 19 3.73 -14.79 7.50
C ALA A 19 4.92 -15.76 7.46
N SER A 20 5.81 -15.62 6.47
CA SER A 20 7.00 -16.46 6.31
C SER A 20 7.98 -16.24 7.46
N ASN A 21 8.15 -15.01 7.94
CA ASN A 21 8.99 -14.70 9.09
C ASN A 21 8.46 -15.41 10.35
N ALA A 22 7.18 -15.21 10.69
CA ALA A 22 6.57 -15.84 11.87
C ALA A 22 6.58 -17.38 11.79
N THR A 23 6.36 -17.95 10.60
CA THR A 23 6.45 -19.39 10.36
C THR A 23 7.88 -19.90 10.55
N SER A 24 8.87 -19.15 10.06
CA SER A 24 10.29 -19.48 10.25
C SER A 24 10.65 -19.49 11.73
N CYS A 25 10.24 -18.48 12.50
CA CYS A 25 10.43 -18.47 13.96
C CYS A 25 9.80 -19.72 14.63
N ALA A 26 8.60 -20.11 14.24
CA ALA A 26 7.94 -21.29 14.78
C ALA A 26 8.68 -22.59 14.44
N ILE A 27 9.20 -22.73 13.22
CA ILE A 27 10.03 -23.87 12.80
C ILE A 27 11.32 -23.92 13.61
N MET A 28 11.99 -22.79 13.81
CA MET A 28 13.26 -22.73 14.56
C MET A 28 13.11 -23.17 16.03
N MET A 29 11.92 -23.08 16.63
CA MET A 29 11.67 -23.63 17.98
C MET A 29 11.76 -25.17 18.04
N PHE A 30 11.65 -25.87 16.90
CA PHE A 30 11.75 -27.33 16.80
C PHE A 30 13.09 -27.83 16.25
N VAL A 31 13.95 -26.94 15.74
CA VAL A 31 15.27 -27.30 15.20
C VAL A 31 16.26 -27.59 16.34
N PRO A 32 17.01 -28.71 16.29
CA PRO A 32 17.98 -29.10 17.31
C PRO A 32 19.15 -28.12 17.46
N TYR A 33 19.72 -28.05 18.67
CA TYR A 33 20.71 -27.05 19.08
C TYR A 33 21.98 -27.00 18.20
N ASP A 34 22.43 -28.13 17.64
CA ASP A 34 23.73 -28.24 16.97
C ASP A 34 23.87 -27.36 15.70
N ARG A 35 22.75 -27.02 15.05
CA ARG A 35 22.73 -26.11 13.87
C ARG A 35 21.88 -24.85 14.09
N ALA A 36 21.23 -24.76 15.25
CA ALA A 36 20.24 -23.74 15.55
C ALA A 36 20.81 -22.31 15.57
N PRO A 37 21.87 -21.96 16.32
CA PRO A 37 22.18 -20.55 16.56
C PRO A 37 22.65 -19.78 15.32
N LEU A 38 23.37 -20.43 14.40
CA LEU A 38 23.80 -19.80 13.15
C LEU A 38 22.64 -19.64 12.18
N ALA A 39 21.82 -20.69 12.02
CA ALA A 39 20.64 -20.65 11.17
C ALA A 39 19.59 -19.63 11.68
N GLU A 40 19.40 -19.52 13.00
CA GLU A 40 18.53 -18.51 13.64
C GLU A 40 18.95 -17.10 13.26
N SER A 41 20.24 -16.79 13.47
CA SER A 41 20.74 -15.46 13.16
C SER A 41 20.69 -15.14 11.67
N LEU A 42 20.94 -16.10 10.77
CA LEU A 42 20.86 -15.89 9.33
C LEU A 42 19.43 -15.64 8.85
N ILE A 43 18.47 -16.44 9.33
CA ILE A 43 17.05 -16.29 9.00
C ILE A 43 16.56 -14.92 9.44
N ASP A 44 16.87 -14.53 10.67
CA ASP A 44 16.44 -13.24 11.21
C ASP A 44 17.06 -12.07 10.43
N ILE A 45 18.35 -12.13 10.09
CA ILE A 45 19.01 -11.11 9.24
C ILE A 45 18.36 -11.02 7.87
N MET A 46 18.00 -12.17 7.26
CA MET A 46 17.35 -12.20 5.95
C MET A 46 16.00 -11.47 5.99
N PHE A 47 15.17 -11.71 7.01
CA PHE A 47 13.88 -11.05 7.14
C PHE A 47 14.01 -9.57 7.52
N ASP A 48 14.94 -9.23 8.43
CA ASP A 48 15.22 -7.83 8.78
C ASP A 48 15.70 -7.04 7.55
N TRP A 49 16.57 -7.63 6.73
CA TRP A 49 17.01 -7.04 5.46
C TRP A 49 15.86 -6.92 4.45
N LEU A 50 15.02 -7.96 4.32
CA LEU A 50 13.89 -7.94 3.41
C LEU A 50 12.89 -6.84 3.78
N ILE A 51 12.63 -6.64 5.07
CA ILE A 51 11.71 -5.60 5.56
C ILE A 51 12.35 -4.20 5.45
N ALA A 52 13.61 -4.05 5.85
CA ALA A 52 14.29 -2.75 5.85
C ALA A 52 14.62 -2.24 4.43
N VAL A 53 15.07 -3.13 3.56
CA VAL A 53 15.65 -2.78 2.25
C VAL A 53 14.81 -3.34 1.11
N GLY A 54 14.50 -4.63 1.14
CA GLY A 54 13.79 -5.30 0.04
C GLY A 54 12.40 -4.72 -0.21
N CYS A 55 11.62 -4.50 0.84
CA CYS A 55 10.26 -3.97 0.80
C CYS A 55 10.18 -2.56 0.19
N PRO A 56 10.99 -1.57 0.61
CA PRO A 56 11.07 -0.28 -0.08
C PRO A 56 11.46 -0.39 -1.56
N ILE A 57 12.46 -1.24 -1.88
CA ILE A 57 12.87 -1.46 -3.28
C ILE A 57 11.72 -2.05 -4.10
N LEU A 58 10.98 -3.02 -3.56
CA LEU A 58 9.83 -3.63 -4.23
C LEU A 58 8.74 -2.60 -4.55
N VAL A 59 8.46 -1.67 -3.63
CA VAL A 59 7.52 -0.57 -3.90
C VAL A 59 8.03 0.32 -5.03
N VAL A 60 9.32 0.66 -5.07
CA VAL A 60 9.91 1.45 -6.15
C VAL A 60 9.84 0.70 -7.48
N VAL A 61 10.20 -0.59 -7.51
CA VAL A 61 10.12 -1.45 -8.70
C VAL A 61 8.67 -1.57 -9.18
N TYR A 62 7.71 -1.73 -8.27
CA TYR A 62 6.29 -1.72 -8.61
C TYR A 62 5.87 -0.39 -9.27
N CYS A 63 6.28 0.75 -8.69
CA CYS A 63 5.99 2.06 -9.26
C CYS A 63 6.60 2.23 -10.66
N LEU A 64 7.84 1.77 -10.87
CA LEU A 64 8.52 1.86 -12.16
C LEU A 64 7.90 0.94 -13.23
N SER A 65 7.47 -0.25 -12.84
CA SER A 65 6.84 -1.22 -13.75
C SER A 65 5.38 -0.88 -14.08
N THR A 66 4.66 -0.24 -13.16
CA THR A 66 3.25 0.14 -13.35
C THR A 66 3.12 1.42 -14.16
N PHE A 67 4.13 2.30 -14.13
CA PHE A 67 4.07 3.56 -14.87
C PHE A 67 4.15 3.31 -16.37
N THR A 68 3.00 3.42 -17.04
CA THR A 68 2.90 3.35 -18.49
C THR A 68 2.79 4.74 -19.07
N PHE A 69 3.68 5.07 -20.00
CA PHE A 69 3.67 6.35 -20.69
C PHE A 69 3.60 6.11 -22.19
N ASP A 70 2.54 6.59 -22.81
CA ASP A 70 2.30 6.46 -24.24
C ASP A 70 3.28 7.36 -25.02
N ARG A 71 4.39 6.76 -25.44
CA ARG A 71 5.45 7.45 -26.18
C ARG A 71 4.97 7.98 -27.52
N ALA A 72 3.93 7.38 -28.12
CA ALA A 72 3.36 7.88 -29.37
C ALA A 72 2.59 9.18 -29.15
N LYS A 73 1.75 9.24 -28.11
CA LYS A 73 1.09 10.50 -27.69
C LYS A 73 2.10 11.56 -27.28
N PHE A 74 3.19 11.18 -26.63
CA PHE A 74 4.26 12.10 -26.29
C PHE A 74 4.94 12.71 -27.51
N ALA A 75 5.26 11.89 -28.52
CA ALA A 75 5.86 12.38 -29.76
C ALA A 75 4.97 13.41 -30.47
N ILE A 76 3.66 13.13 -30.57
CA ILE A 76 2.69 14.07 -31.15
C ILE A 76 2.64 15.38 -30.33
N ASN A 77 2.62 15.27 -29.01
CA ASN A 77 2.57 16.46 -28.15
C ASN A 77 3.85 17.31 -28.24
N LEU A 78 5.02 16.72 -28.47
CA LEU A 78 6.26 17.46 -28.71
C LEU A 78 6.23 18.25 -30.03
N GLU A 79 5.49 17.79 -31.03
CA GLU A 79 5.30 18.52 -32.30
C GLU A 79 4.33 19.70 -32.14
N VAL A 80 3.36 19.60 -31.22
CA VAL A 80 2.31 20.59 -31.02
C VAL A 80 2.67 21.65 -29.98
N PHE A 81 3.33 21.27 -28.88
CA PHE A 81 3.64 22.18 -27.77
C PHE A 81 5.04 22.81 -27.89
N PRO A 82 5.21 24.08 -27.49
CA PRO A 82 6.52 24.72 -27.47
C PRO A 82 7.48 24.03 -26.47
N ILE A 83 8.78 24.12 -26.76
CA ILE A 83 9.85 23.51 -25.97
C ILE A 83 9.72 23.92 -24.49
N GLY A 84 9.73 22.95 -23.58
CA GLY A 84 9.67 23.16 -22.13
C GLY A 84 8.26 23.15 -21.50
N TYR A 85 7.19 23.31 -22.29
CA TYR A 85 5.81 23.29 -21.75
C TYR A 85 5.44 21.90 -21.22
N PHE A 86 5.92 20.85 -21.88
CA PHE A 86 5.64 19.48 -21.50
C PHE A 86 6.39 19.06 -20.23
N GLU A 87 7.61 19.55 -20.00
CA GLU A 87 8.40 19.21 -18.80
C GLU A 87 7.71 19.70 -17.52
N GLN A 88 7.02 20.85 -17.59
CA GLN A 88 6.26 21.41 -16.48
C GLN A 88 4.88 20.74 -16.29
N GLY A 89 4.33 20.14 -17.36
CA GLY A 89 2.98 19.55 -17.40
C GLY A 89 2.92 18.03 -17.51
N ALA A 90 4.04 17.32 -17.42
CA ALA A 90 4.09 15.87 -17.68
C ALA A 90 3.14 15.05 -16.78
N SER A 91 2.90 15.50 -15.55
CA SER A 91 1.95 14.89 -14.61
C SER A 91 0.47 15.06 -15.02
N VAL A 92 0.17 16.08 -15.84
CA VAL A 92 -1.17 16.34 -16.39
C VAL A 92 -1.46 15.42 -17.58
N VAL A 93 -0.40 15.02 -18.29
CA VAL A 93 -0.49 14.18 -19.50
C VAL A 93 -0.38 12.68 -19.18
N ALA A 94 0.31 12.32 -18.10
CA ALA A 94 0.31 10.96 -17.58
C ALA A 94 -1.08 10.53 -17.09
N ASP A 95 -1.33 9.22 -17.07
CA ASP A 95 -2.59 8.68 -16.54
C ASP A 95 -2.74 9.07 -15.05
N PRO A 96 -3.75 9.88 -14.69
CA PRO A 96 -3.94 10.35 -13.32
C PRO A 96 -4.22 9.20 -12.34
N VAL A 97 -4.81 8.10 -12.82
CA VAL A 97 -5.10 6.91 -12.02
C VAL A 97 -3.80 6.26 -11.58
N GLN A 98 -2.93 5.94 -12.55
CA GLN A 98 -1.60 5.37 -12.27
C GLN A 98 -0.76 6.33 -11.44
N THR A 99 -0.77 7.62 -11.78
CA THR A 99 -0.02 8.67 -11.10
C THR A 99 -0.45 8.77 -9.62
N ALA A 100 -1.75 8.78 -9.33
CA ALA A 100 -2.26 8.83 -7.96
C ALA A 100 -1.85 7.59 -7.15
N VAL A 101 -1.95 6.39 -7.73
CA VAL A 101 -1.53 5.14 -7.08
C VAL A 101 -0.03 5.14 -6.80
N VAL A 102 0.79 5.58 -7.76
CA VAL A 102 2.25 5.67 -7.62
C VAL A 102 2.63 6.69 -6.55
N TYR A 103 2.09 7.91 -6.59
CA TYR A 103 2.37 8.93 -5.58
C TYR A 103 1.95 8.45 -4.18
N LYS A 104 0.79 7.81 -4.06
CA LYS A 104 0.33 7.26 -2.78
C LYS A 104 1.27 6.16 -2.26
N SER A 105 1.73 5.30 -3.15
CA SER A 105 2.68 4.21 -2.84
C SER A 105 4.04 4.77 -2.41
N LEU A 106 4.61 5.72 -3.16
CA LEU A 106 5.87 6.39 -2.81
C LEU A 106 5.74 7.18 -1.50
N LYS A 107 4.61 7.84 -1.28
CA LYS A 107 4.34 8.55 -0.03
C LYS A 107 4.32 7.61 1.18
N SER A 108 3.90 6.36 1.01
CA SER A 108 3.95 5.35 2.08
C SER A 108 5.39 4.94 2.45
N LEU A 109 6.36 5.15 1.55
CA LEU A 109 7.79 4.94 1.84
C LEU A 109 8.38 6.06 2.70
N ARG A 110 7.77 7.25 2.67
CA ARG A 110 8.24 8.39 3.43
C ARG A 110 7.86 8.25 4.89
N ILE A 111 8.77 8.66 5.77
CA ILE A 111 8.50 8.80 7.20
C ILE A 111 7.55 10.00 7.36
N MET A 112 6.29 9.73 7.70
CA MET A 112 5.28 10.76 7.88
C MET A 112 4.79 10.89 9.31
N SER A 113 4.89 9.82 10.09
CA SER A 113 4.53 9.81 11.51
C SER A 113 5.72 9.45 12.40
N VAL A 114 5.62 9.81 13.68
CA VAL A 114 6.59 9.42 14.72
C VAL A 114 6.67 7.89 14.84
N LEU A 115 5.54 7.20 14.70
CA LEU A 115 5.50 5.74 14.72
C LEU A 115 6.22 5.14 13.49
N ASP A 116 6.06 5.72 12.30
CA ASP A 116 6.83 5.30 11.12
C ASP A 116 8.33 5.50 11.32
N PHE A 117 8.72 6.58 11.99
CA PHE A 117 10.13 6.85 12.28
C PHE A 117 10.71 5.76 13.18
N PHE A 118 10.06 5.49 14.32
CA PHE A 118 10.56 4.49 15.27
C PHE A 118 10.52 3.07 14.71
N THR A 119 9.48 2.69 13.97
CA THR A 119 9.42 1.36 13.36
C THR A 119 10.53 1.16 12.33
N ARG A 120 10.78 2.14 11.46
CA ARG A 120 11.85 2.06 10.45
C ARG A 120 13.23 2.13 11.06
N MET A 121 13.49 3.04 12.00
CA MET A 121 14.77 3.11 12.69
C MET A 121 15.02 1.86 13.53
N GLY A 122 13.98 1.32 14.18
CA GLY A 122 14.05 0.07 14.92
C GLY A 122 14.51 -1.09 14.05
N VAL A 123 13.85 -1.33 12.90
CA VAL A 123 14.22 -2.44 12.00
C VAL A 123 15.65 -2.26 11.46
N ASN A 124 16.04 -1.04 11.06
CA ASN A 124 17.40 -0.78 10.60
C ASN A 124 18.46 -0.97 11.71
N PHE A 125 18.15 -0.54 12.93
CA PHE A 125 19.02 -0.74 14.08
C PHE A 125 19.18 -2.21 14.43
N THR A 126 18.08 -2.98 14.44
CA THR A 126 18.10 -4.43 14.68
C THR A 126 18.94 -5.13 13.62
N LEU A 127 18.79 -4.78 12.33
CA LEU A 127 19.61 -5.32 11.26
C LEU A 127 21.11 -5.06 11.48
N CYS A 128 21.48 -3.81 11.76
CA CYS A 128 22.87 -3.44 12.03
C CYS A 128 23.45 -4.18 13.24
N PHE A 129 22.68 -4.26 14.33
CA PHE A 129 23.08 -4.97 15.54
C PHE A 129 23.29 -6.46 15.27
N ARG A 130 22.37 -7.12 14.56
CA ARG A 130 22.49 -8.55 14.22
C ARG A 130 23.67 -8.82 13.28
N LEU A 131 23.91 -7.95 12.28
CA LEU A 131 25.07 -8.06 11.40
C LEU A 131 26.38 -7.95 12.18
N TRP A 132 26.48 -6.97 13.07
CA TRP A 132 27.64 -6.81 13.94
C TRP A 132 27.85 -8.03 14.84
N HIS A 133 26.78 -8.53 15.46
CA HIS A 133 26.82 -9.73 16.29
C HIS A 133 27.26 -10.98 15.50
N VAL A 134 26.82 -11.15 14.25
CA VAL A 134 27.27 -12.26 13.39
C VAL A 134 28.75 -12.16 13.05
N VAL A 135 29.27 -10.97 12.76
CA VAL A 135 30.71 -10.78 12.52
C VAL A 135 31.52 -11.15 13.78
N GLU A 136 31.06 -10.73 14.96
CA GLU A 136 31.69 -11.10 16.22
C GLU A 136 31.68 -12.62 16.44
N LEU A 137 30.58 -13.28 16.08
CA LEU A 137 30.40 -14.73 16.20
C LEU A 137 31.33 -15.51 15.25
N ILE A 138 31.49 -15.03 14.01
CA ILE A 138 32.41 -15.61 13.02
C ILE A 138 33.87 -15.50 13.51
N GLN A 139 34.22 -14.37 14.14
CA GLN A 139 35.57 -14.17 14.70
C GLN A 139 35.82 -15.00 15.96
N ASN A 140 34.80 -15.25 16.78
CA ASN A 140 34.91 -15.98 18.04
C ASN A 140 33.80 -17.05 18.18
N PRO A 141 33.92 -18.21 17.52
CA PRO A 141 32.89 -19.25 17.52
C PRO A 141 32.63 -19.85 18.91
N ARG A 142 33.56 -19.68 19.87
CA ARG A 142 33.38 -20.16 21.26
C ARG A 142 32.29 -19.42 22.03
N LYS A 143 31.86 -18.22 21.60
CA LYS A 143 30.74 -17.48 22.22
C LYS A 143 29.36 -18.03 21.81
N GLN A 144 29.30 -18.92 20.83
CA GLN A 144 28.05 -19.38 20.22
C GLN A 144 27.42 -20.55 20.99
N GLN A 145 26.84 -20.28 22.16
CA GLN A 145 26.17 -21.31 22.97
C GLN A 145 24.72 -20.99 23.35
N SER A 146 24.24 -19.76 23.18
CA SER A 146 22.84 -19.42 23.49
C SER A 146 21.99 -19.38 22.22
N SER A 147 20.93 -20.21 22.19
CA SER A 147 19.86 -20.08 21.20
C SER A 147 18.94 -18.92 21.61
N VAL A 148 18.50 -18.15 20.62
CA VAL A 148 17.63 -16.99 20.83
C VAL A 148 16.19 -17.45 21.06
N TYR A 149 15.80 -18.56 20.43
CA TYR A 149 14.43 -19.08 20.48
C TYR A 149 14.27 -20.15 21.56
N PRO A 150 13.17 -20.13 22.34
CA PRO A 150 12.91 -21.15 23.35
C PRO A 150 12.66 -22.50 22.66
N LYS A 151 13.52 -23.49 22.92
CA LYS A 151 13.44 -24.80 22.28
C LYS A 151 12.33 -25.65 22.88
N HIS A 152 11.66 -26.41 22.00
CA HIS A 152 10.53 -27.28 22.34
C HIS A 152 9.33 -26.56 23.01
N HIS A 153 9.26 -25.23 22.90
CA HIS A 153 8.17 -24.45 23.49
C HIS A 153 6.93 -24.46 22.59
N ARG A 154 6.17 -25.57 22.65
CA ARG A 154 4.99 -25.83 21.79
C ARG A 154 3.94 -24.73 21.83
N LEU A 155 3.73 -24.12 22.99
CA LEU A 155 2.74 -23.05 23.17
C LEU A 155 3.15 -21.79 22.40
N GLY A 156 4.45 -21.48 22.35
CA GLY A 156 4.98 -20.34 21.60
C GLY A 156 4.87 -20.55 20.09
N ALA A 157 5.21 -21.75 19.62
CA ALA A 157 5.01 -22.11 18.22
C ALA A 157 3.53 -22.09 17.83
N ALA A 158 2.64 -22.60 18.68
CA ALA A 158 1.19 -22.57 18.44
C ALA A 158 0.65 -21.13 18.33
N ILE A 159 1.12 -20.22 19.19
CA ILE A 159 0.74 -18.78 19.12
C ILE A 159 1.21 -18.17 17.80
N LEU A 160 2.43 -18.45 17.34
CA LEU A 160 2.94 -17.93 16.07
C LEU A 160 2.14 -18.46 14.88
N VAL A 161 1.79 -19.74 14.88
CA VAL A 161 0.95 -20.33 13.83
C VAL A 161 -0.46 -19.72 13.84
N ALA A 162 -1.06 -19.55 15.02
CA ALA A 162 -2.35 -18.87 15.16
C ALA A 162 -2.28 -17.41 14.67
N PHE A 163 -1.19 -16.70 14.97
CA PHE A 163 -0.96 -15.35 14.46
C PHE A 163 -0.89 -15.32 12.93
N VAL A 164 -0.17 -16.26 12.29
CA VAL A 164 -0.12 -16.37 10.83
C VAL A 164 -1.51 -16.59 10.24
N ALA A 165 -2.28 -17.53 10.79
CA ALA A 165 -3.64 -17.81 10.32
C ALA A 165 -4.56 -16.58 10.46
N LEU A 166 -4.54 -15.91 11.61
CA LEU A 166 -5.31 -14.70 11.85
C LEU A 166 -4.90 -13.56 10.92
N LEU A 167 -3.60 -13.38 10.67
CA LEU A 167 -3.07 -12.35 9.78
C LEU A 167 -3.54 -12.56 8.33
N ILE A 168 -3.47 -13.80 7.83
CA ILE A 168 -3.94 -14.14 6.48
C ILE A 168 -5.44 -13.88 6.36
N VAL A 169 -6.25 -14.41 7.29
CA VAL A 169 -7.71 -14.22 7.30
C VAL A 169 -8.07 -12.73 7.38
N PHE A 170 -7.41 -11.98 8.27
CA PHE A 170 -7.67 -10.56 8.43
C PHE A 170 -7.38 -9.76 7.16
N VAL A 171 -6.24 -10.02 6.51
CA VAL A 171 -5.87 -9.33 5.27
C VAL A 171 -6.82 -9.72 4.14
N GLU A 172 -7.10 -11.00 3.96
CA GLU A 172 -7.97 -11.50 2.90
C GLU A 172 -9.39 -10.95 3.04
N GLU A 173 -9.98 -11.03 4.23
CA GLU A 173 -11.32 -10.49 4.49
C GLU A 173 -11.35 -8.96 4.35
N SER A 174 -10.32 -8.25 4.82
CA SER A 174 -10.22 -6.79 4.62
C SER A 174 -10.16 -6.42 3.14
N MET A 175 -9.41 -7.16 2.32
CA MET A 175 -9.33 -6.91 0.88
C MET A 175 -10.64 -7.26 0.17
N ARG A 176 -11.23 -8.42 0.51
CA ARG A 176 -12.45 -8.93 -0.10
C ARG A 176 -13.62 -7.99 0.15
N THR A 177 -13.89 -7.67 1.41
CA THR A 177 -15.01 -6.80 1.80
C THR A 177 -14.89 -5.39 1.22
N SER A 178 -13.69 -4.79 1.29
CA SER A 178 -13.47 -3.45 0.72
C SER A 178 -13.56 -3.42 -0.82
N THR A 179 -13.16 -4.49 -1.50
CA THR A 179 -13.29 -4.58 -2.97
C THR A 179 -14.76 -4.71 -3.37
N LEU A 180 -15.54 -5.54 -2.67
CA LEU A 180 -16.97 -5.68 -2.93
C LEU A 180 -17.74 -4.38 -2.67
N ALA A 181 -17.38 -3.64 -1.61
CA ALA A 181 -18.00 -2.35 -1.28
C ALA A 181 -17.79 -1.29 -2.38
N CYS A 182 -16.60 -1.28 -3.00
CA CYS A 182 -16.22 -0.27 -3.99
C CYS A 182 -16.41 -0.72 -5.45
N GLN A 183 -16.72 -2.00 -5.70
CA GLN A 183 -16.98 -2.53 -7.04
C GLN A 183 -18.02 -1.73 -7.85
N PRO A 184 -19.09 -1.18 -7.25
CA PRO A 184 -20.08 -0.36 -7.98
C PRO A 184 -19.56 1.04 -8.39
N HIS A 185 -18.42 1.47 -7.86
CA HIS A 185 -17.86 2.83 -8.04
C HIS A 185 -16.47 2.76 -8.69
N PRO A 186 -16.36 2.53 -10.01
CA PRO A 186 -15.07 2.43 -10.70
C PRO A 186 -14.24 3.72 -10.66
N GLU A 187 -14.86 4.86 -10.39
CA GLU A 187 -14.20 6.16 -10.22
C GLU A 187 -13.42 6.24 -8.90
N CYS A 188 -13.69 5.36 -7.95
CA CYS A 188 -12.88 5.21 -6.76
C CYS A 188 -11.61 4.42 -7.06
N VAL A 189 -10.54 5.14 -7.43
CA VAL A 189 -9.27 4.54 -7.84
C VAL A 189 -8.49 3.94 -6.67
N VAL A 190 -8.55 4.59 -5.50
CA VAL A 190 -7.85 4.13 -4.30
C VAL A 190 -8.83 4.10 -3.14
N ASN A 191 -8.99 2.91 -2.55
CA ASN A 191 -9.82 2.66 -1.38
C ASN A 191 -8.99 2.10 -0.22
N ALA A 192 -9.38 2.43 1.01
CA ALA A 192 -8.81 1.80 2.20
C ALA A 192 -9.27 0.33 2.29
N ARG A 193 -8.41 -0.54 2.83
CA ARG A 193 -8.71 -1.96 3.03
C ARG A 193 -9.08 -2.19 4.48
N ARG A 194 -10.36 -2.38 4.75
CA ARG A 194 -10.91 -2.65 6.09
C ARG A 194 -11.81 -3.86 6.07
N TRP A 195 -11.76 -4.61 7.16
CA TRP A 195 -12.76 -5.63 7.42
C TRP A 195 -14.04 -4.96 7.92
N THR A 196 -15.00 -4.78 7.01
CA THR A 196 -16.31 -4.21 7.32
C THR A 196 -17.43 -5.22 7.09
N PHE A 197 -18.46 -5.15 7.94
CA PHE A 197 -19.67 -5.93 7.75
C PHE A 197 -20.54 -5.25 6.69
N LEU A 198 -20.50 -5.76 5.47
CA LEU A 198 -21.38 -5.33 4.39
C LEU A 198 -22.82 -5.72 4.72
N LYS A 199 -23.68 -4.73 4.94
CA LYS A 199 -25.13 -4.96 4.91
C LYS A 199 -25.49 -5.22 3.45
N ARG A 200 -26.22 -6.31 3.15
CA ARG A 200 -26.69 -6.59 1.79
C ARG A 200 -27.36 -5.32 1.25
N ASP A 201 -26.92 -4.86 0.07
CA ASP A 201 -27.42 -3.71 -0.69
C ASP A 201 -26.98 -2.29 -0.27
N SER A 202 -26.05 -2.08 0.67
CA SER A 202 -25.57 -0.72 0.97
C SER A 202 -24.43 -0.26 0.05
N LEU A 203 -24.75 0.55 -0.96
CA LEU A 203 -23.80 1.22 -1.88
C LEU A 203 -22.99 2.37 -1.25
N THR A 204 -23.28 2.73 0.01
CA THR A 204 -22.77 3.92 0.71
C THR A 204 -21.56 3.65 1.61
N GLN A 205 -21.03 2.42 1.60
CA GLN A 205 -19.97 1.99 2.53
C GLN A 205 -18.60 1.80 1.87
N CYS A 206 -18.35 2.36 0.68
CA CYS A 206 -17.03 2.29 0.06
C CYS A 206 -16.05 3.24 0.77
N PRO A 207 -14.96 2.75 1.39
CA PRO A 207 -13.96 3.60 2.04
C PRO A 207 -13.02 4.22 1.00
N CYS A 208 -13.54 5.15 0.20
CA CYS A 208 -12.80 5.76 -0.88
C CYS A 208 -11.84 6.84 -0.39
N LEU A 209 -10.58 6.77 -0.83
CA LEU A 209 -9.54 7.75 -0.51
C LEU A 209 -9.27 8.70 -1.67
N ILE A 210 -9.31 8.19 -2.90
CA ILE A 210 -9.04 8.96 -4.13
C ILE A 210 -10.12 8.64 -5.15
N MET A 211 -10.88 9.66 -5.53
CA MET A 211 -11.88 9.61 -6.58
C MET A 211 -11.39 10.37 -7.81
N ILE A 212 -11.38 9.71 -8.96
CA ILE A 212 -11.02 10.30 -10.25
C ILE A 212 -12.11 9.98 -11.25
N ASP A 213 -12.88 10.98 -11.67
CA ASP A 213 -13.89 10.87 -12.72
C ASP A 213 -13.57 11.89 -13.82
N ARG A 214 -13.08 11.39 -14.96
CA ARG A 214 -12.65 12.22 -16.09
C ARG A 214 -13.33 11.75 -17.36
N ASP A 215 -13.74 12.71 -18.15
CA ASP A 215 -14.17 12.50 -19.52
C ASP A 215 -13.30 13.33 -20.45
N ILE A 216 -12.26 12.69 -20.97
CA ILE A 216 -11.17 13.37 -21.67
C ILE A 216 -11.56 13.71 -23.12
N ALA A 217 -12.57 13.05 -23.67
CA ALA A 217 -12.99 13.22 -25.06
C ALA A 217 -14.52 13.02 -25.18
N PRO A 218 -15.33 14.02 -24.77
CA PRO A 218 -16.77 13.99 -25.02
C PRO A 218 -17.00 13.87 -26.53
N LYS A 219 -17.91 12.98 -26.93
CA LYS A 219 -18.09 12.62 -28.35
C LYS A 219 -18.94 13.64 -29.08
N THR A 220 -19.74 14.42 -28.35
CA THR A 220 -20.66 15.40 -28.91
C THR A 220 -20.51 16.75 -28.23
N TYR A 221 -20.82 17.82 -28.98
CA TYR A 221 -20.87 19.18 -28.43
C TYR A 221 -21.88 19.29 -27.27
N ALA A 222 -23.02 18.60 -27.37
CA ALA A 222 -24.05 18.58 -26.33
C ALA A 222 -23.57 17.93 -25.02
N GLU A 223 -22.78 16.86 -25.08
CA GLU A 223 -22.14 16.24 -23.90
C GLU A 223 -21.11 17.16 -23.25
N TRP A 224 -20.41 17.97 -24.05
CA TRP A 224 -19.45 18.95 -23.54
C TRP A 224 -20.14 20.17 -22.90
N GLU A 225 -21.22 20.67 -23.52
CA GLU A 225 -21.98 21.82 -23.02
C GLU A 225 -22.81 21.47 -21.77
N ASN A 226 -23.34 20.24 -21.70
CA ASN A 226 -24.09 19.73 -20.55
C ASN A 226 -23.39 18.53 -19.90
N PRO A 227 -22.29 18.76 -19.15
CA PRO A 227 -21.54 17.69 -18.52
C PRO A 227 -22.36 16.98 -17.45
N LYS A 228 -22.12 15.68 -17.30
CA LYS A 228 -22.82 14.83 -16.33
C LYS A 228 -22.69 15.39 -14.91
N ASN A 229 -23.84 15.54 -14.23
CA ASN A 229 -23.89 15.91 -12.82
C ASN A 229 -23.42 14.75 -11.94
N VAL A 230 -22.45 15.01 -11.06
CA VAL A 230 -21.84 14.02 -10.17
C VAL A 230 -22.08 14.30 -8.69
N THR A 231 -22.88 15.31 -8.32
CA THR A 231 -23.10 15.72 -6.92
C THR A 231 -23.51 14.57 -6.02
N GLU A 232 -24.51 13.79 -6.43
CA GLU A 232 -25.01 12.66 -5.63
C GLU A 232 -23.94 11.57 -5.45
N LYS A 233 -23.18 11.30 -6.51
CA LYS A 233 -22.14 10.28 -6.49
C LYS A 233 -20.96 10.67 -5.61
N VAL A 234 -20.55 11.94 -5.67
CA VAL A 234 -19.52 12.49 -4.79
C VAL A 234 -20.00 12.44 -3.33
N ALA A 235 -21.26 12.78 -3.06
CA ALA A 235 -21.84 12.69 -1.72
C ALA A 235 -21.84 11.25 -1.18
N GLN A 236 -22.21 10.28 -2.01
CA GLN A 236 -22.18 8.85 -1.66
C GLN A 236 -20.76 8.37 -1.31
N LEU A 237 -19.75 8.73 -2.09
CA LEU A 237 -18.35 8.35 -1.82
C LEU A 237 -17.72 9.14 -0.66
N ALA A 238 -18.19 10.36 -0.41
CA ALA A 238 -17.75 11.18 0.72
C ALA A 238 -18.46 10.83 2.04
N THR A 239 -19.45 9.94 2.04
CA THR A 239 -20.27 9.61 3.22
C THR A 239 -19.43 9.16 4.41
N MET A 240 -18.32 8.45 4.18
CA MET A 240 -17.40 8.00 5.24
C MET A 240 -16.45 9.10 5.75
N GLY A 241 -16.37 10.26 5.09
CA GLY A 241 -15.50 11.37 5.50
C GLY A 241 -14.00 11.13 5.23
N GLU A 242 -13.65 10.12 4.43
CA GLU A 242 -12.27 9.65 4.25
C GLU A 242 -11.61 10.13 2.95
N LEU A 243 -12.37 10.82 2.11
CA LEU A 243 -11.90 11.27 0.81
C LEU A 243 -10.74 12.27 0.97
N GLN A 244 -9.63 11.98 0.30
CA GLN A 244 -8.40 12.78 0.37
C GLN A 244 -8.13 13.55 -0.91
N THR A 245 -8.59 13.03 -2.04
CA THR A 245 -8.37 13.62 -3.36
C THR A 245 -9.61 13.40 -4.22
N LEU A 246 -10.14 14.50 -4.74
CA LEU A 246 -11.18 14.51 -5.75
C LEU A 246 -10.59 15.11 -7.02
N GLN A 247 -10.71 14.41 -8.15
CA GLN A 247 -10.31 14.95 -9.45
C GLN A 247 -11.47 14.75 -10.43
N LEU A 248 -12.05 15.86 -10.86
CA LEU A 248 -13.16 15.89 -11.81
C LEU A 248 -12.71 16.57 -13.10
N THR A 249 -12.99 15.99 -14.27
CA THR A 249 -12.72 16.61 -15.58
C THR A 249 -13.94 16.43 -16.47
N ASN A 250 -14.47 17.53 -17.03
CA ASN A 250 -15.71 17.54 -17.81
C ASN A 250 -16.90 16.89 -17.06
N ARG A 251 -17.01 17.23 -15.77
CA ARG A 251 -18.10 16.82 -14.87
C ARG A 251 -18.68 18.04 -14.17
N TYR A 252 -19.99 18.00 -13.91
CA TYR A 252 -20.70 19.08 -13.26
C TYR A 252 -20.86 18.80 -11.76
N LEU A 253 -20.31 19.69 -10.92
CA LEU A 253 -20.47 19.66 -9.47
C LEU A 253 -20.95 21.04 -8.99
N PRO A 254 -22.26 21.34 -9.09
CA PRO A 254 -22.81 22.67 -8.78
C PRO A 254 -22.71 23.04 -7.30
N VAL A 255 -22.78 22.05 -6.40
CA VAL A 255 -22.83 22.26 -4.95
C VAL A 255 -21.90 21.27 -4.27
N LEU A 256 -21.11 21.75 -3.32
CA LEU A 256 -20.37 20.88 -2.41
C LEU A 256 -21.33 20.30 -1.38
N SER A 257 -21.51 18.99 -1.42
CA SER A 257 -22.36 18.26 -0.48
C SER A 257 -21.83 18.35 0.97
N GLU A 258 -22.72 18.22 1.94
CA GLU A 258 -22.34 18.29 3.37
C GLU A 258 -21.43 17.13 3.78
N GLU A 259 -21.56 15.97 3.14
CA GLU A 259 -20.68 14.81 3.32
C GLU A 259 -19.24 15.14 2.89
N LEU A 260 -19.09 15.86 1.77
CA LEU A 260 -17.77 16.27 1.27
C LEU A 260 -17.13 17.31 2.21
N ARG A 261 -17.93 18.24 2.74
CA ARG A 261 -17.47 19.21 3.75
C ARG A 261 -17.02 18.54 5.05
N ARG A 262 -17.58 17.37 5.37
CA ARG A 262 -17.20 16.58 6.55
C ARG A 262 -15.87 15.83 6.39
N CYS A 263 -15.31 15.75 5.17
CA CYS A 263 -14.05 15.08 4.93
C CYS A 263 -12.87 15.86 5.55
N THR A 264 -12.28 15.31 6.62
CA THR A 264 -11.22 15.99 7.39
C THR A 264 -9.84 15.92 6.72
N ASN A 265 -9.66 15.03 5.76
CA ASN A 265 -8.38 14.75 5.12
C ASN A 265 -8.30 15.14 3.64
N LEU A 266 -9.25 15.95 3.16
CA LEU A 266 -9.29 16.43 1.77
C LEU A 266 -8.11 17.38 1.51
N LYS A 267 -7.25 17.04 0.56
CA LYS A 267 -6.02 17.79 0.23
C LYS A 267 -6.06 18.44 -1.14
N TYR A 268 -6.75 17.80 -2.07
CA TYR A 268 -6.83 18.21 -3.47
C TYR A 268 -8.27 18.02 -3.95
N LEU A 269 -8.81 19.05 -4.60
CA LEU A 269 -10.13 19.11 -5.22
C LEU A 269 -9.97 19.73 -6.61
#